data_AF-A0A972VD73-F1
#
_entry.id   AF-A0A972VD73-F1
#
_cell.length_a   1.000
_cell.length_b   1.000
_cell.length_c   1.000
_cell.angle_alpha   90.00
_cell.angle_beta   90.00
_cell.angle_gamma   90.00
#
_symmetry.space_group_name_H-M   'P 1'
#
loop_
_entity.id
_entity.type
_entity.pdbx_description
1 polymer ?
#
loop_
_entity_poly.entity_id
_entity_poly.type
_entity_poly.pdbx_seq_one_letter_code
_entity_poly.pdbx_strand_id
1 'polypeptide(L)'
;MQSIPDDTATSLKACIESELTDRLIPFWTTRVTDQKQGGFVGEISFDGVIDHDAPKGLILNARLLWTYSALATYNADAACQDLA
;
A
#
# COMPACT_ATOMS: atom_id res chain seq x y z
N MET A 1 10.02 20.92 28.41
CA MET A 1 9.19 20.15 27.46
C MET A 1 8.64 21.16 26.45
N GLN A 2 9.29 21.34 25.30
CA GLN A 2 8.85 22.31 24.29
C GLN A 2 7.61 21.75 23.58
N SER A 3 6.55 22.54 23.55
CA SER A 3 5.33 22.25 22.79
C SER A 3 5.67 22.29 21.30
N ILE A 4 5.45 21.18 20.60
CA ILE A 4 5.56 21.15 19.13
C ILE A 4 4.48 22.09 18.57
N PRO A 5 4.81 23.01 17.65
CA PRO A 5 3.80 23.87 17.05
C PRO A 5 2.77 23.03 16.27
N ASP A 6 1.48 23.34 16.45
CA ASP A 6 0.31 22.63 15.91
C ASP A 6 0.32 22.52 14.36
N ASP A 7 1.08 23.41 13.72
CA ASP A 7 1.34 23.47 12.28
C ASP A 7 2.23 22.30 11.77
N THR A 8 3.15 21.81 12.59
CA THR A 8 4.06 20.72 12.20
C THR A 8 3.31 19.39 12.09
N ALA A 9 2.38 19.12 13.00
CA ALA A 9 1.58 17.89 12.95
C ALA A 9 0.65 17.87 11.74
N THR A 10 0.05 19.01 11.42
CA THR A 10 -0.86 19.17 10.28
C THR A 10 -0.11 19.04 8.95
N SER A 11 1.05 19.67 8.81
CA SER A 11 1.89 19.56 7.61
C SER A 11 2.47 18.17 7.42
N LEU A 12 2.89 17.49 8.50
CA LEU A 12 3.35 16.10 8.44
C LEU A 12 2.23 15.16 7.99
N LYS A 13 1.02 15.32 8.54
CA LYS A 13 -0.15 14.55 8.14
C LYS A 13 -0.40 14.67 6.63
N ALA A 14 -0.45 15.90 6.11
CA ALA A 14 -0.67 16.14 4.68
C ALA A 14 0.41 15.52 3.79
N CYS A 15 1.68 15.58 4.20
CA CYS A 15 2.79 14.96 3.49
C CYS A 15 2.64 13.42 3.43
N ILE A 16 2.29 12.80 4.56
CA ILE A 16 2.06 11.35 4.64
C ILE A 16 0.87 10.93 3.80
N GLU A 17 -0.23 11.69 3.83
CA GLU A 17 -1.42 11.41 3.03
C GLU A 17 -1.13 11.45 1.52
N SER A 18 -0.35 12.44 1.06
CA SER A 18 0.10 12.52 -0.34
C SER A 18 1.04 11.36 -0.69
N GLU A 19 2.05 11.06 0.13
CA GLU A 19 2.96 9.94 -0.14
C GLU A 19 2.22 8.59 -0.20
N LEU A 20 1.24 8.39 0.69
CA LEU A 20 0.40 7.19 0.70
C LEU A 20 -0.45 7.08 -0.57
N THR A 21 -1.12 8.15 -0.96
CA THR A 21 -2.11 8.15 -2.05
C THR A 21 -1.44 8.21 -3.42
N ASP A 22 -0.38 9.01 -3.56
CA ASP A 22 0.23 9.32 -4.86
C ASP A 22 1.38 8.37 -5.20
N ARG A 23 2.01 7.71 -4.20
CA ARG A 23 3.14 6.81 -4.44
C ARG A 23 2.89 5.38 -4.00
N LEU A 24 2.54 5.17 -2.72
CA LEU A 24 2.48 3.82 -2.15
C LEU A 24 1.32 3.01 -2.74
N ILE A 25 0.09 3.52 -2.70
CA ILE A 25 -1.07 2.80 -3.23
C ILE A 25 -0.88 2.46 -4.73
N PRO A 26 -0.50 3.40 -5.62
CA PRO A 26 -0.22 3.08 -7.02
C PRO A 26 0.89 2.03 -7.20
N PHE A 27 1.95 2.07 -6.39
CA PHE A 27 3.01 1.07 -6.46
C PHE A 27 2.49 -0.34 -6.17
N TRP A 28 1.79 -0.55 -5.05
CA TRP A 28 1.30 -1.87 -4.67
C TRP A 28 0.22 -2.40 -5.62
N THR A 29 -0.67 -1.52 -6.10
CA THR A 29 -1.76 -1.91 -7.01
C THR A 29 -1.29 -2.24 -8.42
N THR A 30 -0.29 -1.54 -8.94
CA THR A 30 0.18 -1.72 -10.33
C THR A 30 1.33 -2.70 -10.47
N ARG A 31 2.24 -2.78 -9.48
CA ARG A 31 3.46 -3.58 -9.56
C ARG A 31 3.40 -4.88 -8.79
N VAL A 32 2.62 -4.92 -7.69
CA VAL A 32 2.64 -6.05 -6.75
C VAL A 32 1.44 -6.98 -6.96
N THR A 33 0.36 -6.50 -7.56
CA THR A 33 -0.79 -7.35 -7.91
C THR A 33 -0.40 -8.37 -8.98
N ASP A 34 -0.56 -9.65 -8.67
CA ASP A 34 -0.28 -10.74 -9.61
C ASP A 34 -1.52 -11.04 -10.46
N GLN A 35 -1.55 -10.48 -11.68
CA GLN A 35 -2.65 -10.72 -12.62
C GLN A 35 -2.63 -12.12 -13.24
N LYS A 36 -1.53 -12.89 -13.13
CA LYS A 36 -1.42 -14.23 -13.73
C LYS A 36 -1.96 -15.32 -12.81
N GLN A 37 -1.65 -15.25 -11.53
CA GLN A 37 -2.02 -16.28 -10.55
C GLN A 37 -2.95 -15.77 -9.44
N GLY A 38 -3.36 -14.49 -9.50
CA GLY A 38 -4.19 -13.84 -8.49
C GLY A 38 -3.44 -13.48 -7.20
N GLY A 39 -4.00 -12.56 -6.41
CA GLY A 39 -3.37 -12.07 -5.18
C GLY A 39 -2.14 -11.19 -5.45
N PHE A 40 -1.10 -11.33 -4.63
CA PHE A 40 0.12 -10.52 -4.70
C PHE A 40 1.35 -11.36 -5.04
N VAL A 41 2.34 -10.74 -5.72
CA VAL A 41 3.63 -11.37 -6.01
C VAL A 41 4.41 -11.66 -4.72
N GLY A 42 5.13 -12.78 -4.70
CA GLY A 42 5.84 -13.26 -3.50
C GLY A 42 7.08 -12.43 -3.17
N GLU A 43 7.78 -11.94 -4.20
CA GLU A 43 9.03 -11.20 -4.06
C GLU A 43 9.20 -10.17 -5.19
N ILE A 44 9.75 -9.01 -4.85
CA ILE A 44 10.24 -8.00 -5.78
C ILE A 44 11.62 -7.58 -5.31
N SER A 45 12.61 -7.68 -6.19
CA SER A 45 13.97 -7.26 -5.93
C SER A 45 14.09 -5.72 -5.90
N PHE A 46 15.20 -5.21 -5.35
CA PHE A 46 15.42 -3.77 -5.23
C PHE A 46 15.39 -2.99 -6.56
N ASP A 47 15.83 -3.62 -7.65
CA ASP A 47 15.77 -3.08 -9.01
C ASP A 47 14.38 -3.19 -9.66
N GLY A 48 13.38 -3.70 -8.93
CA GLY A 48 11.99 -3.80 -9.37
C GLY A 48 11.70 -5.01 -10.24
N VAL A 49 12.58 -6.02 -10.25
CA VAL A 49 12.34 -7.29 -10.95
C VAL A 49 11.44 -8.16 -10.09
N ILE A 50 10.34 -8.63 -10.66
CA ILE A 50 9.37 -9.49 -10.00
C ILE A 50 9.80 -10.94 -10.22
N ASP A 51 9.95 -11.69 -9.14
CA ASP A 51 10.06 -13.14 -9.21
C ASP A 51 8.65 -13.74 -9.14
N HIS A 52 8.17 -14.23 -10.29
CA HIS A 52 6.85 -14.85 -10.42
C HIS A 52 6.79 -16.28 -9.87
N ASP A 53 7.94 -16.93 -9.66
CA ASP A 53 8.05 -18.29 -9.12
C ASP A 53 8.29 -18.29 -7.60
N ALA A 54 8.56 -17.11 -7.02
CA ALA A 54 8.73 -16.94 -5.59
C ALA A 54 7.45 -17.35 -4.82
N PRO A 55 7.60 -18.10 -3.71
CA PRO A 55 6.46 -18.54 -2.92
C PRO A 55 5.70 -17.35 -2.32
N LYS A 56 4.37 -17.36 -2.46
CA LYS A 56 3.49 -16.32 -1.91
C LYS A 56 3.36 -16.48 -0.40
N GLY A 57 3.97 -15.58 0.35
CA GLY A 57 3.90 -15.57 1.81
C GLY A 57 2.49 -15.22 2.31
N LEU A 58 1.90 -16.09 3.14
CA LEU A 58 0.57 -15.86 3.72
C LEU A 58 0.49 -14.57 4.54
N ILE A 59 1.54 -14.28 5.33
CA ILE A 59 1.59 -13.08 6.18
C ILE A 59 1.58 -11.80 5.35
N LEU A 60 2.33 -11.76 4.23
CA LEU A 60 2.36 -10.61 3.35
C LEU A 60 0.98 -10.36 2.73
N ASN A 61 0.37 -11.41 2.17
CA ASN A 61 -0.95 -11.31 1.56
C ASN A 61 -2.01 -10.86 2.57
N ALA A 62 -1.99 -11.41 3.80
CA ALA A 62 -2.93 -11.02 4.85
C ALA A 62 -2.75 -9.55 5.28
N ARG A 63 -1.50 -9.05 5.36
CA ARG A 63 -1.23 -7.64 5.67
C ARG A 63 -1.71 -6.71 4.57
N LEU A 64 -1.45 -7.05 3.31
CA LEU A 64 -1.91 -6.25 2.17
C LEU A 64 -3.44 -6.19 2.12
N LEU A 65 -4.11 -7.33 2.30
CA LEU A 65 -5.57 -7.39 2.39
C LEU A 65 -6.10 -6.48 3.51
N TRP A 66 -5.50 -6.55 4.71
CA TRP A 66 -5.86 -5.66 5.81
C TRP A 66 -5.64 -4.18 5.45
N THR A 67 -4.51 -3.84 4.83
CA THR A 67 -4.20 -2.47 4.42
C THR A 67 -5.24 -1.94 3.43
N TYR A 68 -5.59 -2.70 2.40
CA TYR A 68 -6.61 -2.29 1.44
C TYR A 68 -8.01 -2.20 2.07
N SER A 69 -8.34 -3.11 2.99
CA SER A 69 -9.61 -3.05 3.75
C SER A 69 -9.68 -1.79 4.62
N ALA A 70 -8.57 -1.43 5.29
CA ALA A 70 -8.47 -0.24 6.11
C ALA A 70 -8.54 1.04 5.25
N LEU A 71 -7.88 1.04 4.09
CA LEU A 71 -7.96 2.14 3.12
C LEU A 71 -9.37 2.34 2.61
N ALA A 72 -10.08 1.28 2.23
CA ALA A 72 -11.48 1.36 1.78
C ALA A 72 -12.43 1.91 2.85
N THR A 73 -12.12 1.67 4.14
CA THR A 73 -12.88 2.22 5.27
C THR A 73 -12.53 3.69 5.52
N TYR A 74 -11.26 4.06 5.32
CA TYR A 74 -10.73 5.41 5.59
C TYR A 74 -11.07 6.40 4.46
N ASN A 75 -10.94 5.96 3.22
CA ASN A 75 -11.17 6.72 2.00
C ASN A 75 -12.07 5.88 1.11
N ALA A 76 -13.37 6.18 1.11
CA ALA A 76 -14.39 5.43 0.38
C ALA A 76 -14.34 5.64 -1.15
N ASP A 77 -13.15 5.86 -1.70
CA ASP A 77 -12.92 6.00 -3.13
C ASP A 77 -13.00 4.63 -3.81
N ALA A 78 -13.76 4.58 -4.91
CA ALA A 78 -14.15 3.35 -5.60
C ALA A 78 -12.96 2.49 -6.08
N ALA A 79 -11.77 3.06 -6.24
CA ALA A 79 -10.57 2.36 -6.72
C ALA A 79 -10.03 1.30 -5.73
N CYS A 80 -10.34 1.38 -4.43
CA CYS A 80 -9.90 0.38 -3.45
C CYS A 80 -10.80 -0.87 -3.36
N GLN A 81 -11.99 -0.87 -3.97
CA GLN A 81 -12.94 -1.97 -3.83
C GLN A 81 -12.57 -3.19 -4.69
N ASP A 82 -11.90 -3.00 -5.82
CA ASP A 82 -11.56 -4.08 -6.76
C ASP A 82 -10.40 -4.97 -6.30
N LEU A 83 -9.74 -4.62 -5.19
CA LEU A 83 -8.54 -5.28 -4.68
C LEU A 83 -8.73 -6.00 -3.34
N ALA A 84 -9.91 -5.87 -2.72
CA ALA A 84 -10.27 -6.52 -1.47
C ALA A 84 -10.91 -7.90 -1.70
#